data_AF-A0A3B9C2T6-F1
#
_entry.id   AF-A0A3B9C2T6-F1
#
_cell.length_a   1.000
_cell.length_b   1.000
_cell.length_c   1.000
_cell.angle_alpha   90.00
_cell.angle_beta   90.00
_cell.angle_gamma   90.00
#
_symmetry.space_group_name_H-M   'P 1'
#
loop_
_entity.id
_entity.type
_entity.pdbx_description
1 polymer ?
#
loop_
_entity_poly.entity_id
_entity_poly.type
_entity_poly.pdbx_seq_one_letter_code
_entity_poly.pdbx_strand_id
1 'polypeptide(L)'
;MSFNHIRLIAPEQKNSAVKMNAKKIIFNQFQDYIQNSYQTYCNQHGLSTTDDQFIAFLMDQNLISMTQLQRYTIQRAFEQLCSQYHLPKTRAVDTLSDRFMLSERTVWNMLKVKKEKKKGV
;
A
#
# COMPACT_ATOMS: atom_id res chain seq x y z
N MET A 1 -11.44 28.45 65.95
CA MET A 1 -12.20 28.92 64.77
C MET A 1 -11.22 28.95 63.60
N SER A 2 -11.13 27.88 62.81
CA SER A 2 -11.80 27.73 61.49
C SER A 2 -11.49 28.92 60.57
N PHE A 3 -10.82 28.81 59.41
CA PHE A 3 -10.87 27.80 58.35
C PHE A 3 -9.54 27.76 57.57
N ASN A 4 -8.97 26.56 57.34
CA ASN A 4 -8.00 26.35 56.27
C ASN A 4 -8.76 25.98 54.99
N HIS A 5 -8.72 26.86 54.00
CA HIS A 5 -9.27 26.60 52.68
C HIS A 5 -8.23 25.86 51.83
N ILE A 6 -8.23 24.53 51.92
CA ILE A 6 -7.48 23.67 50.99
C ILE A 6 -8.28 23.66 49.67
N ARG A 7 -7.85 24.47 48.70
CA ARG A 7 -8.23 24.25 47.30
C ARG A 7 -7.49 23.01 46.80
N LEU A 8 -8.20 21.87 46.77
CA LEU A 8 -7.86 20.73 45.94
C LEU A 8 -7.97 21.16 44.47
N ILE A 9 -6.87 21.58 43.88
CA ILE A 9 -6.75 21.69 42.42
C ILE A 9 -6.45 20.27 41.94
N ALA A 10 -7.48 19.63 41.37
CA ALA A 10 -7.31 18.40 40.61
C ALA A 10 -6.37 18.67 39.42
N PRO A 11 -5.33 17.85 39.18
CA PRO A 11 -4.64 17.87 37.90
C PRO A 11 -5.52 17.15 36.86
N GLU A 12 -6.53 17.84 36.33
CA GLU A 12 -7.29 17.39 35.16
C GLU A 12 -6.56 17.84 33.88
N GLN A 13 -5.38 17.27 33.65
CA GLN A 13 -4.65 17.43 32.38
C GLN A 13 -3.86 16.15 32.10
N LYS A 14 -4.43 15.28 31.24
CA LYS A 14 -3.76 14.41 30.24
C LYS A 14 -4.63 13.17 29.95
N ASN A 15 -5.74 13.36 29.25
CA ASN A 15 -6.44 12.24 28.59
C ASN A 15 -6.87 12.58 27.15
N SER A 16 -6.18 13.53 26.52
CA SER A 16 -6.47 14.01 25.15
C SER A 16 -5.38 13.67 24.11
N ALA A 17 -4.40 12.84 24.50
CA ALA A 17 -3.38 12.29 23.61
C ALA A 17 -3.07 10.90 24.19
N VAL A 18 -3.28 9.77 23.55
CA VAL A 18 -3.10 9.43 22.16
C VAL A 18 -3.95 8.19 21.92
N LYS A 19 -5.16 8.33 21.40
CA LYS A 19 -5.82 7.19 20.74
C LYS A 19 -5.17 7.03 19.37
N MET A 20 -3.87 6.69 19.36
CA MET A 20 -3.19 6.29 18.13
C MET A 20 -4.01 5.14 17.59
N ASN A 21 -4.63 5.37 16.43
CA ASN A 21 -5.37 4.35 15.74
C ASN A 21 -4.45 3.13 15.60
N ALA A 22 -4.83 1.96 16.10
CA ALA A 22 -3.99 0.75 16.06
C ALA A 22 -3.45 0.49 14.64
N LYS A 23 -4.22 0.87 13.61
CA LYS A 23 -3.79 0.85 12.20
C LYS A 23 -2.52 1.68 11.95
N LYS A 24 -2.43 2.88 12.53
CA LYS A 24 -1.27 3.76 12.41
C LYS A 24 -0.05 3.17 13.11
N ILE A 25 -0.22 2.55 14.28
CA ILE A 25 0.87 1.88 15.00
C ILE A 25 1.42 0.74 14.16
N ILE A 26 0.55 -0.14 13.66
CA ILE A 26 0.93 -1.27 12.81
C ILE A 26 1.62 -0.77 11.54
N PHE A 27 1.09 0.28 10.90
CA PHE A 27 1.69 0.85 9.71
C PHE A 27 3.09 1.40 9.97
N ASN A 28 3.28 2.17 11.05
CA ASN A 28 4.59 2.70 11.42
C ASN A 28 5.59 1.57 11.69
N GLN A 29 5.19 0.55 12.46
CA GLN A 29 6.04 -0.62 12.73
C GLN A 29 6.40 -1.37 11.45
N PHE A 30 5.45 -1.55 10.54
CA PHE A 30 5.72 -2.14 9.24
C PHE A 30 6.76 -1.31 8.46
N GLN A 31 6.62 0.01 8.42
CA GLN A 31 7.61 0.89 7.78
C GLN A 31 9.00 0.71 8.40
N ASP A 32 9.09 0.74 9.74
CA ASP A 32 10.36 0.59 10.45
C ASP A 32 11.02 -0.78 10.15
N TYR A 33 10.24 -1.86 10.18
CA TYR A 33 10.77 -3.21 9.88
C TYR A 33 11.25 -3.33 8.45
N ILE A 34 10.50 -2.81 7.48
CA ILE A 34 10.86 -2.89 6.07
C ILE A 34 12.11 -2.06 5.76
N GLN A 35 12.21 -0.84 6.30
CA GLN A 35 13.39 0.00 6.09
C GLN A 35 14.66 -0.63 6.68
N ASN A 36 14.59 -1.11 7.92
CA ASN A 36 15.73 -1.74 8.59
C ASN A 36 16.15 -3.05 7.87
N SER A 37 15.18 -3.85 7.44
CA SER A 37 15.44 -5.11 6.72
C SER A 37 16.06 -4.84 5.35
N TYR A 38 15.55 -3.83 4.63
CA TYR A 38 16.09 -3.45 3.33
C TYR A 38 17.53 -2.91 3.44
N GLN A 39 17.80 -2.05 4.42
CA GLN A 39 19.15 -1.54 4.64
C GLN A 39 20.13 -2.67 4.97
N THR A 40 19.69 -3.62 5.81
CA THR A 40 20.48 -4.81 6.14
C THR A 40 20.76 -5.67 4.91
N TYR A 41 19.74 -5.91 4.08
CA TYR A 41 19.86 -6.65 2.82
C TYR A 41 20.86 -5.97 1.87
N CYS A 42 20.74 -4.66 1.65
CA CYS A 42 21.68 -3.94 0.80
C CYS A 42 23.12 -4.03 1.31
N ASN A 43 23.33 -3.87 2.62
CA ASN A 43 24.66 -3.98 3.22
C ASN A 43 25.25 -5.38 3.06
N GLN A 44 24.44 -6.43 3.21
CA GLN A 44 24.88 -7.83 3.08
C GLN A 44 25.26 -8.19 1.64
N HIS A 45 24.58 -7.61 0.66
CA HIS A 45 24.77 -7.91 -0.76
C HIS A 45 25.63 -6.88 -1.51
N GLY A 46 26.14 -5.84 -0.82
CA GLY A 46 26.92 -4.77 -1.44
C GLY A 46 26.13 -3.92 -2.44
N LEU A 47 24.81 -3.81 -2.24
CA LEU A 47 23.91 -3.09 -3.14
C LEU A 47 23.76 -1.63 -2.71
N SER A 48 23.51 -0.77 -3.68
CA SER A 48 23.11 0.61 -3.42
C SER A 48 21.63 0.68 -3.02
N THR A 49 21.29 1.55 -2.08
CA THR A 49 19.92 1.78 -1.63
C THR A 49 19.15 2.63 -2.64
N THR A 50 18.70 2.02 -3.74
CA THR A 50 17.88 2.67 -4.77
C THR A 50 16.43 2.20 -4.71
N ASP A 51 15.52 2.93 -5.35
CA ASP A 51 14.10 2.55 -5.42
C ASP A 51 13.92 1.22 -6.17
N ASP A 52 14.70 0.97 -7.22
CA ASP A 52 14.66 -0.28 -7.99
C ASP A 52 15.03 -1.48 -7.12
N GLN A 53 16.09 -1.34 -6.31
CA GLN A 53 16.52 -2.39 -5.38
C GLN A 53 15.52 -2.58 -4.24
N PHE A 54 14.83 -1.52 -3.83
CA PHE A 54 13.78 -1.61 -2.84
C PHE A 54 12.58 -2.40 -3.38
N ILE A 55 12.14 -2.13 -4.61
CA ILE A 55 11.06 -2.88 -5.26
C ILE A 55 11.45 -4.36 -5.40
N ALA A 56 12.68 -4.65 -5.85
CA ALA A 56 13.19 -6.01 -5.95
C ALA A 56 13.17 -6.72 -4.57
N PHE A 57 13.66 -6.06 -3.52
CA PHE A 57 13.60 -6.57 -2.16
C PHE A 57 12.16 -6.89 -1.70
N LEU A 58 11.19 -6.01 -1.99
CA LEU A 58 9.78 -6.27 -1.65
C LEU A 58 9.21 -7.50 -2.37
N MET A 59 9.66 -7.77 -3.60
CA MET A 59 9.29 -8.97 -4.36
C MET A 59 9.96 -10.22 -3.80
N ASP A 60 11.26 -10.16 -3.50
CA ASP A 60 12.04 -11.29 -2.99
C ASP A 60 11.54 -11.74 -1.61
N GLN A 61 11.14 -10.79 -0.76
CA GLN A 61 10.52 -11.07 0.53
C GLN A 61 9.02 -11.41 0.44
N ASN A 62 8.47 -11.51 -0.79
CA ASN A 62 7.06 -11.80 -1.07
C ASN A 62 6.07 -10.86 -0.34
N LEU A 63 6.49 -9.61 -0.12
CA LEU A 63 5.65 -8.55 0.45
C LEU A 63 4.69 -7.98 -0.59
N ILE A 64 5.08 -8.05 -1.87
CA ILE A 64 4.24 -7.76 -3.03
C ILE A 64 4.28 -8.99 -3.94
N SER A 65 3.13 -9.64 -4.13
CA SER A 65 3.05 -10.78 -5.04
C SER A 65 3.14 -10.33 -6.51
N MET A 66 3.72 -11.16 -7.36
CA MET A 66 3.79 -10.91 -8.80
C MET A 66 2.40 -10.68 -9.42
N THR A 67 1.36 -11.38 -8.94
CA THR A 67 -0.02 -11.18 -9.39
C THR A 67 -0.55 -9.80 -9.04
N GLN A 68 -0.21 -9.25 -7.86
CA GLN A 68 -0.60 -7.88 -7.50
C GLN A 68 0.13 -6.86 -8.37
N LEU A 69 1.42 -7.06 -8.61
CA LEU A 69 2.22 -6.20 -9.49
C LEU A 69 1.65 -6.19 -10.92
N GLN A 70 1.42 -7.36 -11.52
CA GLN A 70 0.81 -7.49 -12.85
C GLN A 70 -0.54 -6.78 -12.93
N ARG A 71 -1.41 -7.01 -11.93
CA ARG A 71 -2.72 -6.36 -11.88
C ARG A 71 -2.60 -4.84 -11.82
N TYR A 72 -1.75 -4.32 -10.95
CA TYR A 72 -1.52 -2.88 -10.83
C TYR A 72 -1.03 -2.28 -12.15
N THR A 73 0.01 -2.88 -12.74
CA THR A 73 0.61 -2.42 -14.00
C THR A 73 -0.40 -2.40 -15.15
N ILE A 74 -1.21 -3.46 -15.28
CA ILE A 74 -2.23 -3.55 -16.34
C ILE A 74 -3.36 -2.55 -16.12
N GLN A 75 -3.80 -2.34 -14.88
CA GLN A 75 -4.82 -1.34 -14.56
C GLN A 75 -4.33 0.07 -14.92
N ARG A 76 -3.10 0.44 -14.53
CA ARG A 76 -2.52 1.74 -14.86
C ARG A 76 -2.33 1.95 -16.35
N ALA A 77 -1.81 0.94 -17.05
CA ALA A 77 -1.63 1.02 -18.49
C ALA A 77 -2.98 1.15 -19.22
N PHE A 78 -4.02 0.43 -18.77
CA PHE A 78 -5.37 0.55 -19.31
C PHE A 78 -5.98 1.94 -19.08
N GLU A 79 -5.85 2.47 -17.87
CA GLU A 79 -6.28 3.84 -17.52
C GLU A 79 -5.58 4.87 -18.41
N GLN A 80 -4.27 4.75 -18.63
CA GLN A 80 -3.53 5.64 -19.52
C GLN A 80 -4.05 5.54 -20.97
N LEU A 81 -4.19 4.33 -21.52
CA LEU A 81 -4.70 4.15 -22.89
C LEU A 81 -6.11 4.74 -23.08
N CYS A 82 -7.01 4.53 -22.11
CA CYS A 82 -8.38 5.00 -22.22
C CYS A 82 -8.50 6.51 -21.96
N SER A 83 -7.80 7.04 -20.95
CA SER A 83 -7.96 8.45 -20.53
C SER A 83 -7.07 9.40 -21.32
N GLN A 84 -5.81 9.04 -21.56
CA GLN A 84 -4.85 9.91 -22.23
C GLN A 84 -5.00 9.83 -23.75
N TYR A 85 -5.13 8.61 -24.28
CA TYR A 85 -5.16 8.37 -25.72
C TYR A 85 -6.58 8.16 -26.27
N HIS A 86 -7.61 8.18 -25.42
CA HIS A 86 -9.01 8.03 -25.81
C HIS A 86 -9.29 6.73 -26.59
N LEU A 87 -8.50 5.68 -26.34
CA LEU A 87 -8.70 4.40 -27.02
C LEU A 87 -10.01 3.74 -26.55
N PRO A 88 -10.80 3.17 -27.48
CA PRO A 88 -11.93 2.32 -27.11
C PRO A 88 -11.44 1.14 -26.25
N LYS A 89 -12.21 0.78 -25.22
CA LYS A 89 -11.85 -0.26 -24.23
C LYS A 89 -11.38 -1.57 -24.87
N THR A 90 -12.06 -2.03 -25.92
CA THR A 90 -11.70 -3.27 -26.62
C THR A 90 -10.31 -3.18 -27.26
N ARG A 91 -9.99 -2.06 -27.92
CA ARG A 91 -8.65 -1.83 -28.51
C ARG A 91 -7.58 -1.67 -27.44
N ALA A 92 -7.90 -1.02 -26.32
CA ALA A 92 -6.97 -0.93 -25.20
C ALA A 92 -6.66 -2.32 -24.62
N VAL A 93 -7.66 -3.21 -24.49
CA VAL A 93 -7.41 -4.59 -24.02
C VAL A 93 -6.58 -5.39 -25.01
N ASP A 94 -6.87 -5.31 -26.30
CA ASP A 94 -6.10 -5.94 -27.37
C ASP A 94 -4.62 -5.49 -27.34
N THR A 95 -4.38 -4.18 -27.24
CA THR A 95 -3.04 -3.61 -27.11
C THR A 95 -2.30 -4.12 -25.87
N LEU A 96 -3.00 -4.28 -24.73
CA LEU A 96 -2.41 -4.79 -23.50
C LEU A 96 -2.15 -6.30 -23.55
N SER A 97 -3.04 -7.05 -24.21
CA SER A 97 -2.91 -8.49 -24.46
C SER A 97 -1.58 -8.75 -25.18
N ASP A 98 -1.34 -8.03 -26.27
CA ASP A 98 -0.09 -8.13 -27.04
C ASP A 98 1.13 -7.64 -26.25
N ARG A 99 1.04 -6.45 -25.62
CA ARG A 99 2.17 -5.84 -24.90
C ARG A 99 2.68 -6.68 -23.74
N PHE A 100 1.79 -7.34 -23.02
CA PHE A 100 2.14 -8.14 -21.84
C PHE A 100 2.16 -9.65 -22.12
N MET A 101 1.95 -10.07 -23.38
CA MET A 101 1.88 -11.48 -23.78
C MET A 101 0.88 -12.29 -22.93
N LEU A 102 -0.29 -11.71 -22.69
CA LEU A 102 -1.38 -12.31 -21.91
C LEU A 102 -2.59 -12.51 -22.79
N SER A 103 -3.43 -13.52 -22.51
CA SER A 103 -4.73 -13.60 -23.19
C SER A 103 -5.62 -12.40 -22.83
N GLU A 104 -6.43 -11.92 -23.76
CA GLU A 104 -7.44 -10.89 -23.47
C GLU A 104 -8.31 -11.24 -22.26
N ARG A 105 -8.68 -12.52 -22.11
CA ARG A 105 -9.45 -13.01 -20.95
C ARG A 105 -8.72 -12.76 -19.64
N THR A 106 -7.41 -12.98 -19.62
CA THR A 106 -6.55 -12.69 -18.46
C THR A 106 -6.53 -11.19 -18.17
N VAL A 107 -6.36 -10.35 -19.19
CA VAL A 107 -6.39 -8.88 -19.06
C VAL A 107 -7.72 -8.44 -18.47
N TRP A 108 -8.85 -8.89 -19.03
CA TRP A 108 -10.18 -8.61 -18.49
C TRP A 108 -10.33 -9.04 -17.03
N ASN A 109 -9.80 -10.22 -16.66
CA ASN A 109 -9.84 -10.68 -15.27
C ASN A 109 -8.99 -9.82 -14.32
N MET A 110 -7.88 -9.26 -14.80
CA MET A 110 -7.04 -8.33 -14.04
C MET A 110 -7.71 -6.94 -13.91
N LEU A 111 -8.48 -6.51 -14.91
CA LEU A 111 -9.26 -5.27 -14.87
C LEU A 111 -10.53 -5.37 -14.01
N LYS A 112 -11.07 -6.56 -13.77
CA LYS A 112 -12.22 -6.74 -12.86
C LYS A 112 -11.87 -6.27 -11.45
N VAL A 113 -12.53 -5.23 -10.98
CA VAL A 113 -12.50 -4.80 -9.58
C VAL A 113 -13.10 -5.92 -8.72
N LYS A 114 -12.38 -6.37 -7.68
CA LYS A 114 -13.00 -7.22 -6.65
C LYS A 114 -14.09 -6.38 -6.01
N LYS A 115 -15.37 -6.63 -6.36
CA LYS A 115 -16.49 -6.14 -5.56
C LYS A 115 -16.30 -6.75 -4.18
N GLU A 116 -15.89 -5.95 -3.20
CA GLU A 116 -15.95 -6.39 -1.81
C GLU A 116 -17.40 -6.80 -1.56
N LYS A 117 -17.61 -8.08 -1.26
CA LYS A 117 -18.93 -8.53 -0.79
C LYS A 117 -19.17 -7.77 0.50
N LYS A 118 -20.01 -6.72 0.46
CA LYS A 118 -20.66 -6.21 1.66
C LYS A 118 -21.41 -7.39 2.27
N LYS A 119 -20.82 -8.04 3.27
CA LYS A 119 -21.60 -8.89 4.18
C LYS A 119 -22.57 -7.93 4.84
N GLY A 120 -23.84 -8.00 4.43
CA GLY A 120 -24.93 -7.36 5.16
C GLY A 120 -24.88 -7.88 6.58
N VAL A 121 -24.61 -6.97 7.51
CA VAL A 121 -24.93 -7.12 8.93
C VAL A 121 -26.24 -6.38 9.12
#